data_AF-A0AAN0W0S3-F1
#
_entry.id   AF-A0AAN0W0S3-F1
#
_cell.length_a   1.000
_cell.length_b   1.000
_cell.length_c   1.000
_cell.angle_alpha   90.00
_cell.angle_beta   90.00
_cell.angle_gamma   90.00
#
_symmetry.space_group_name_H-M   'P 1'
#
loop_
_entity.id
_entity.type
_entity.pdbx_description
1 polymer ?
#
loop_
_entity_poly.entity_id
_entity_poly.type
_entity_poly.pdbx_seq_one_letter_code
_entity_poly.pdbx_strand_id
1 'polypeptide(L)'
;MQRTFQLILFPTRFSTYADAIKYGKVIESESLDAFSNLFESMHTTGFYEVQEVAHLILTQVQEEHTLGTIYRHTDGFVYFVSYDFINSLIQENEHPVKHGYDYLPTMVDEFLKGNFGSETRKEYGNKLEHEFHKLEVEETEEEQED
;
A
#
# COMPACT_ATOMS: atom_id res chain seq x y z
N MET A 1 2.46 7.29 19.45
CA MET A 1 2.48 7.63 18.01
C MET A 1 1.99 6.41 17.28
N GLN A 2 0.88 6.54 16.54
CA GLN A 2 0.27 5.43 15.80
C GLN A 2 1.19 5.11 14.60
N ARG A 3 1.59 3.84 14.44
CA ARG A 3 2.40 3.41 13.30
C ARG A 3 1.63 3.71 12.01
N THR A 4 2.22 4.47 11.11
CA THR A 4 1.51 5.02 9.94
C THR A 4 1.39 4.01 8.80
N PHE A 5 2.30 3.04 8.76
CA PHE A 5 2.34 2.00 7.73
C PHE A 5 2.59 0.64 8.35
N GLN A 6 1.76 -0.33 7.97
CA GLN A 6 1.88 -1.73 8.34
C GLN A 6 2.18 -2.53 7.08
N LEU A 7 3.27 -3.30 7.07
CA LEU A 7 3.62 -4.13 5.93
C LEU A 7 2.74 -5.38 5.88
N ILE A 8 2.18 -5.65 4.71
CA ILE A 8 1.22 -6.72 4.47
C ILE A 8 1.67 -7.57 3.29
N LEU A 9 1.62 -8.88 3.48
CA LEU A 9 1.77 -9.87 2.40
C LEU A 9 0.55 -10.79 2.31
N PHE A 10 0.16 -11.17 1.09
CA PHE A 10 -0.74 -12.30 0.86
C PHE A 10 -0.46 -12.97 -0.48
N PRO A 11 -0.81 -14.26 -0.68
CA PRO A 11 -0.58 -14.93 -1.95
C PRO A 11 -1.38 -14.30 -3.10
N THR A 12 -0.74 -14.02 -4.25
CA THR A 12 -1.34 -13.28 -5.39
C THR A 12 -2.57 -13.97 -6.00
N ARG A 13 -2.76 -15.27 -5.74
CA ARG A 13 -3.98 -16.00 -6.12
C ARG A 13 -5.25 -15.46 -5.47
N PHE A 14 -5.12 -14.77 -4.33
CA PHE A 14 -6.22 -14.04 -3.70
C PHE A 14 -6.19 -12.62 -4.27
N SER A 15 -6.98 -12.37 -5.30
CA SER A 15 -6.89 -11.15 -6.13
C SER A 15 -7.12 -9.83 -5.37
N THR A 16 -7.59 -9.87 -4.11
CA THR A 16 -7.77 -8.70 -3.26
C THR A 16 -7.35 -8.99 -1.81
N TYR A 17 -6.96 -7.94 -1.09
CA TYR A 17 -6.70 -8.03 0.36
C TYR A 17 -7.93 -8.53 1.14
N ALA A 18 -9.13 -8.04 0.79
CA ALA A 18 -10.37 -8.49 1.43
C ALA A 18 -10.62 -9.99 1.24
N ASP A 19 -10.34 -10.53 0.06
CA ASP A 19 -10.45 -11.98 -0.16
C ASP A 19 -9.37 -12.74 0.62
N ALA A 20 -8.13 -12.26 0.64
CA ALA A 20 -7.07 -12.88 1.44
C ALA A 20 -7.41 -12.94 2.94
N ILE A 21 -8.06 -11.90 3.48
CA ILE A 21 -8.59 -11.89 4.87
C ILE A 21 -9.61 -13.00 5.07
N LYS A 22 -10.62 -13.11 4.19
CA LYS A 22 -11.70 -14.10 4.32
C LYS A 22 -11.15 -15.54 4.43
N TYR A 23 -10.01 -15.81 3.82
CA TYR A 23 -9.34 -17.12 3.85
C TYR A 23 -8.23 -17.25 4.89
N GLY A 24 -7.98 -16.22 5.71
CA GLY A 24 -6.92 -16.21 6.72
C GLY A 24 -5.52 -16.37 6.12
N LYS A 25 -5.27 -15.73 4.97
CA LYS A 25 -4.00 -15.84 4.22
C LYS A 25 -3.17 -14.56 4.21
N VAL A 26 -3.59 -13.56 4.97
CA VAL A 26 -2.81 -12.36 5.21
C VAL A 26 -1.70 -12.66 6.21
N ILE A 27 -0.49 -12.26 5.86
CA ILE A 27 0.68 -12.26 6.73
C ILE A 27 0.91 -10.81 7.16
N GLU A 28 0.64 -10.56 8.43
CA GLU A 28 0.97 -9.33 9.13
C GLU A 28 2.15 -9.62 10.05
N SER A 29 3.16 -8.76 10.11
CA SER A 29 4.30 -9.02 10.99
C SER A 29 4.90 -7.76 11.59
N GLU A 30 5.04 -7.78 12.91
CA GLU A 30 5.87 -6.85 13.69
C GLU A 30 7.37 -7.14 13.51
N SER A 31 7.77 -8.36 13.15
CA SER A 31 9.19 -8.67 12.84
C SER A 31 9.63 -8.04 11.52
N LEU A 32 8.66 -7.67 10.68
CA LEU A 32 8.86 -6.85 9.50
C LEU A 32 8.82 -5.35 9.85
N ASP A 33 8.83 -4.93 11.12
CA ASP A 33 8.95 -3.51 11.52
C ASP A 33 10.20 -2.85 10.89
N ALA A 34 11.31 -3.60 10.75
CA ALA A 34 12.50 -3.14 10.02
C ALA A 34 12.20 -2.81 8.54
N PHE A 35 11.19 -3.47 7.97
CA PHE A 35 10.66 -3.25 6.62
C PHE A 35 9.38 -2.41 6.61
N SER A 36 8.75 -2.11 7.75
CA SER A 36 7.70 -1.09 7.84
C SER A 36 8.33 0.30 7.68
N ASN A 37 9.60 0.41 8.09
CA ASN A 37 10.50 1.48 7.66
C ASN A 37 10.66 1.54 6.12
N LEU A 38 10.20 0.59 5.31
CA LEU A 38 10.28 0.72 3.84
C LEU A 38 9.50 1.96 3.37
N PHE A 39 8.26 2.08 3.84
CA PHE A 39 7.35 3.15 3.47
C PHE A 39 7.59 4.42 4.31
N GLU A 40 8.17 4.29 5.52
CA GLU A 40 8.64 5.44 6.30
C GLU A 40 10.00 5.96 5.83
N SER A 41 10.91 5.12 5.35
CA SER A 41 12.21 5.53 4.80
C SER A 41 12.06 6.27 3.49
N MET A 42 11.04 5.95 2.67
CA MET A 42 10.64 6.77 1.51
C MET A 42 10.54 8.25 1.84
N HIS A 43 10.03 8.58 3.04
CA HIS A 43 9.90 9.95 3.52
C HIS A 43 11.26 10.63 3.81
N THR A 44 12.33 9.86 4.03
CA THR A 44 13.67 10.37 4.37
C THR A 44 14.75 10.17 3.30
N THR A 45 14.70 9.10 2.50
CA THR A 45 15.79 8.68 1.58
C THR A 45 15.41 8.77 0.10
N GLY A 46 14.13 9.00 -0.22
CA GLY A 46 13.62 8.94 -1.59
C GLY A 46 13.40 7.50 -2.06
N PHE A 47 12.73 7.35 -3.21
CA PHE A 47 12.10 6.11 -3.67
C PHE A 47 13.03 4.92 -3.98
N TYR A 48 14.35 5.15 -4.04
CA TYR A 48 15.34 4.18 -4.51
C TYR A 48 15.45 2.93 -3.64
N GLU A 49 15.31 3.06 -2.32
CA GLU A 49 15.45 1.92 -1.39
C GLU A 49 14.24 0.99 -1.42
N VAL A 50 13.10 1.46 -1.95
CA VAL A 50 11.84 0.71 -1.90
C VAL A 50 11.87 -0.52 -2.80
N GLN A 51 12.38 -0.35 -4.01
CA GLN A 51 12.39 -1.40 -5.03
C GLN A 51 13.29 -2.56 -4.62
N GLU A 52 14.50 -2.26 -4.14
CA GLU A 52 15.47 -3.28 -3.72
C GLU A 52 14.95 -4.08 -2.53
N VAL A 53 14.40 -3.42 -1.53
CA VAL A 53 13.90 -4.06 -0.32
C VAL A 53 12.63 -4.87 -0.59
N ALA A 54 11.69 -4.34 -1.38
CA ALA A 54 10.50 -5.10 -1.80
C ALA A 54 10.88 -6.38 -2.55
N HIS A 55 11.86 -6.31 -3.45
CA HIS A 55 12.38 -7.49 -4.16
C HIS A 55 13.00 -8.52 -3.21
N LEU A 56 13.78 -8.09 -2.23
CA LEU A 56 14.37 -8.97 -1.23
C LEU A 56 13.30 -9.69 -0.38
N ILE A 57 12.20 -9.03 -0.03
CA ILE A 57 11.09 -9.65 0.71
C ILE A 57 10.40 -10.71 -0.16
N LEU A 58 10.06 -10.36 -1.40
CA LEU A 58 9.34 -11.24 -2.33
C LEU A 58 10.17 -12.47 -2.74
N THR A 59 11.50 -12.40 -2.70
CA THR A 59 12.37 -13.57 -2.97
C THR A 59 12.51 -14.54 -1.79
N GLN A 60 12.14 -14.12 -0.56
CA GLN A 60 12.19 -14.97 0.63
C GLN A 60 10.94 -15.82 0.82
N VAL A 61 9.86 -15.51 0.10
CA VAL A 61 8.59 -16.26 0.16
C VAL A 61 8.54 -17.34 -0.92
N GLN A 62 7.94 -18.49 -0.60
CA GLN A 62 7.94 -19.67 -1.48
C GLN A 62 6.92 -19.58 -2.64
N GLU A 63 5.84 -18.82 -2.46
CA GLU A 63 4.79 -18.60 -3.46
C GLU A 63 4.81 -17.13 -3.91
N GLU A 64 4.20 -16.82 -5.05
CA GLU A 64 4.00 -15.44 -5.49
C GLU A 64 3.07 -14.70 -4.52
N HIS A 65 3.55 -13.60 -3.96
CA HIS A 65 2.81 -12.78 -3.00
C HIS A 65 2.65 -11.35 -3.52
N THR A 66 1.51 -10.76 -3.20
CA THR A 66 1.31 -9.32 -3.23
C THR A 66 1.86 -8.74 -1.93
N LEU A 67 2.78 -7.78 -2.08
CA LEU A 67 3.31 -6.95 -1.00
C LEU A 67 2.60 -5.60 -1.05
N GLY A 68 2.30 -5.03 0.12
CA GLY A 68 1.75 -3.68 0.22
C GLY A 68 1.72 -3.16 1.64
N THR A 69 0.96 -2.09 1.84
CA THR A 69 0.74 -1.50 3.15
C THR A 69 -0.71 -1.06 3.35
N ILE A 70 -1.10 -0.91 4.61
CA ILE A 70 -2.36 -0.28 4.98
C ILE A 70 -2.15 1.22 5.18
N TYR A 71 -2.90 2.01 4.43
CA TYR A 71 -2.96 3.46 4.53
C TYR A 71 -4.28 3.89 5.15
N ARG A 72 -4.23 4.67 6.23
CA ARG A 72 -5.41 5.28 6.85
C ARG A 72 -5.54 6.70 6.34
N HIS A 73 -6.55 6.96 5.51
CA HIS A 73 -6.74 8.26 4.89
C HIS A 73 -7.56 9.20 5.80
N THR A 74 -7.46 10.51 5.54
CA THR A 74 -8.14 11.56 6.32
C THR A 74 -9.65 11.59 6.14
N ASP A 75 -10.20 10.90 5.14
CA ASP A 75 -11.65 10.73 4.95
C ASP A 75 -12.29 9.64 5.84
N GLY A 76 -11.49 9.00 6.70
CA GLY A 76 -11.94 7.95 7.60
C GLY A 76 -11.87 6.55 7.01
N PHE A 77 -11.49 6.41 5.73
CA PHE A 77 -11.34 5.11 5.10
C PHE A 77 -9.92 4.57 5.20
N VAL A 78 -9.84 3.25 5.11
CA VAL A 78 -8.58 2.52 5.12
C VAL A 78 -8.37 1.94 3.74
N TYR A 79 -7.14 1.96 3.24
CA TYR A 79 -6.78 1.48 1.92
C TYR A 79 -5.67 0.45 2.05
N PHE A 80 -5.82 -0.69 1.38
CA PHE A 80 -4.67 -1.51 1.02
C PHE A 80 -4.01 -0.88 -0.21
N VAL A 81 -2.70 -0.66 -0.12
CA VAL A 81 -1.88 0.02 -1.13
C VAL A 81 -0.74 -0.93 -1.50
N SER A 82 -0.83 -1.57 -2.66
CA SER A 82 0.20 -2.52 -3.11
C SER A 82 1.50 -1.82 -3.47
N TYR A 83 2.62 -2.55 -3.36
CA TYR A 83 3.92 -2.12 -3.84
C TYR A 83 3.90 -1.82 -5.34
N ASP A 84 3.21 -2.64 -6.14
CA ASP A 84 3.13 -2.44 -7.59
C ASP A 84 2.47 -1.10 -7.93
N PHE A 85 1.38 -0.75 -7.25
CA PHE A 85 0.73 0.55 -7.39
C PHE A 85 1.66 1.70 -6.97
N ILE A 86 2.35 1.56 -5.85
CA ILE A 86 3.32 2.56 -5.37
C ILE A 86 4.44 2.76 -6.40
N ASN A 87 4.95 1.68 -6.97
CA ASN A 87 5.98 1.71 -7.98
C ASN A 87 5.49 2.39 -9.28
N SER A 88 4.26 2.12 -9.72
CA SER A 88 3.66 2.83 -10.86
C SER A 88 3.53 4.33 -10.61
N LEU A 89 3.10 4.73 -9.40
CA LEU A 89 3.06 6.15 -9.03
C LEU A 89 4.47 6.76 -9.04
N ILE A 90 5.48 6.09 -8.48
CA ILE A 90 6.87 6.59 -8.48
C ILE A 90 7.36 6.82 -9.91
N GLN A 91 7.14 5.88 -10.82
CA GLN A 91 7.52 6.02 -12.22
C GLN A 91 6.80 7.18 -12.90
N GLU A 92 5.51 7.39 -12.61
CA GLU A 92 4.75 8.54 -13.10
C GLU A 92 5.30 9.87 -12.54
N ASN A 93 5.77 9.88 -11.29
CA ASN A 93 6.35 11.06 -10.64
C ASN A 93 7.79 11.38 -11.11
N GLU A 94 8.59 10.35 -11.43
CA GLU A 94 9.96 10.49 -11.96
C GLU A 94 10.01 10.92 -13.44
N HIS A 95 8.89 10.84 -14.16
CA HIS A 95 8.77 11.53 -15.44
C HIS A 95 8.94 13.06 -15.22
N PRO A 96 9.70 13.77 -16.08
CA PRO A 96 10.43 15.00 -15.72
C PRO A 96 9.59 16.27 -15.49
N VAL A 97 8.32 16.16 -15.12
CA VAL A 97 7.36 17.25 -15.13
C VAL A 97 6.31 17.02 -14.03
N LYS A 98 6.52 17.50 -12.79
CA LYS A 98 5.70 18.57 -12.15
C LYS A 98 5.49 18.58 -10.62
N HIS A 99 5.66 17.51 -9.86
CA HIS A 99 4.80 17.42 -8.66
C HIS A 99 5.40 17.34 -7.24
N GLY A 100 6.67 16.99 -7.03
CA GLY A 100 7.31 17.09 -5.69
C GLY A 100 6.62 16.27 -4.60
N TYR A 101 6.03 15.13 -4.97
CA TYR A 101 5.38 14.22 -4.02
C TYR A 101 6.43 13.27 -3.43
N ASP A 102 7.29 13.78 -2.56
CA ASP A 102 8.46 13.03 -2.06
C ASP A 102 8.11 12.02 -0.94
N TYR A 103 6.81 11.76 -0.73
CA TYR A 103 6.33 10.90 0.36
C TYR A 103 5.01 10.19 -0.01
N LEU A 104 4.89 8.94 0.46
CA LEU A 104 3.77 8.05 0.13
C LEU A 104 2.39 8.62 0.51
N PRO A 105 2.16 9.16 1.73
CA PRO A 105 0.85 9.74 2.07
C PRO A 105 0.37 10.77 1.07
N THR A 106 1.23 11.70 0.62
CA THR A 106 0.80 12.72 -0.35
C THR A 106 0.72 12.22 -1.76
N MET A 107 1.53 11.25 -2.18
CA MET A 107 1.26 10.59 -3.46
C MET A 107 -0.13 9.97 -3.46
N VAL A 108 -0.51 9.27 -2.40
CA VAL A 108 -1.83 8.64 -2.27
C VAL A 108 -2.94 9.69 -2.16
N ASP A 109 -2.75 10.77 -1.39
CA ASP A 109 -3.75 11.83 -1.27
C ASP A 109 -3.98 12.59 -2.58
N GLU A 110 -2.90 12.95 -3.28
CA GLU A 110 -2.98 13.67 -4.56
C GLU A 110 -3.48 12.76 -5.68
N PHE A 111 -3.16 11.45 -5.59
CA PHE A 111 -3.86 10.44 -6.35
C PHE A 111 -5.36 10.51 -6.05
N LEU A 112 -5.81 10.30 -4.82
CA LEU A 112 -7.23 10.30 -4.45
C LEU A 112 -7.99 11.56 -4.89
N LYS A 113 -7.35 12.74 -4.82
CA LYS A 113 -7.91 14.03 -5.29
C LYS A 113 -8.02 14.15 -6.82
N GLY A 114 -7.42 13.23 -7.57
CA GLY A 114 -7.37 13.24 -9.03
C GLY A 114 -6.32 14.19 -9.62
N ASN A 115 -5.41 14.71 -8.80
CA ASN A 115 -4.35 15.64 -9.23
C ASN A 115 -3.13 14.93 -9.82
N PHE A 116 -3.02 13.62 -9.61
CA PHE A 116 -1.86 12.80 -9.95
C PHE A 116 -2.27 11.35 -10.25
N GLY A 117 -1.44 10.57 -10.96
CA GLY A 117 -1.69 9.16 -11.27
C GLY A 117 -2.62 8.94 -12.46
N SER A 118 -2.59 9.85 -13.44
CA SER A 118 -3.48 9.79 -14.60
C SER A 118 -3.07 8.69 -15.59
N GLU A 119 -1.77 8.44 -15.76
CA GLU A 119 -1.28 7.34 -16.59
C GLU A 119 -1.48 6.00 -15.89
N THR A 120 -1.17 5.95 -14.59
CA THR A 120 -1.46 4.80 -13.72
C THR A 120 -2.93 4.37 -13.83
N ARG A 121 -3.88 5.31 -13.79
CA ARG A 121 -5.32 5.00 -13.98
C ARG A 121 -5.65 4.49 -15.37
N LYS A 122 -5.06 5.05 -16.42
CA LYS A 122 -5.34 4.64 -17.81
C LYS A 122 -4.82 3.24 -18.08
N GLU A 123 -3.63 2.93 -17.60
CA GLU A 123 -2.97 1.65 -17.83
C GLU A 123 -3.55 0.54 -16.94
N TYR A 124 -3.86 0.88 -15.69
CA TYR A 124 -4.20 -0.12 -14.67
C TYR A 124 -5.62 -0.04 -14.15
N GLY A 125 -6.54 0.79 -14.65
CA GLY A 125 -7.87 1.06 -14.04
C GLY A 125 -8.55 -0.10 -13.27
N ASN A 126 -8.65 -1.30 -13.84
CA ASN A 126 -9.20 -2.47 -13.12
C ASN A 126 -8.20 -3.11 -12.13
N LYS A 127 -6.92 -3.25 -12.52
CA LYS A 127 -5.82 -3.73 -11.63
C LYS A 127 -5.59 -2.79 -10.44
N LEU A 128 -5.76 -1.51 -10.67
CA LEU A 128 -5.67 -0.44 -9.71
C LEU A 128 -6.68 -0.63 -8.58
N GLU A 129 -7.92 -1.05 -8.84
CA GLU A 129 -8.89 -1.32 -7.76
C GLU A 129 -8.49 -2.52 -6.88
N HIS A 130 -7.75 -3.47 -7.46
CA HIS A 130 -7.21 -4.63 -6.74
C HIS A 130 -5.99 -4.26 -5.90
N GLU A 131 -5.13 -3.41 -6.45
CA GLU A 131 -3.89 -2.95 -5.84
C GLU A 131 -4.09 -1.81 -4.84
N PHE A 132 -5.07 -0.95 -5.11
CA PHE A 132 -5.51 0.17 -4.31
C PHE A 132 -6.96 -0.04 -3.89
N HIS A 133 -7.13 -0.79 -2.81
CA HIS A 133 -8.44 -1.30 -2.40
C HIS A 133 -8.92 -0.61 -1.12
N LYS A 134 -10.10 -0.02 -1.19
CA LYS A 134 -10.76 0.61 -0.04
C LYS A 134 -11.36 -0.46 0.88
N LEU A 135 -11.00 -0.42 2.15
CA LEU A 135 -11.50 -1.27 3.22
C LEU A 135 -12.54 -0.50 4.01
N GLU A 136 -13.70 -1.11 4.20
CA GLU A 136 -14.70 -0.62 5.14
C GLU A 136 -14.13 -0.79 6.56
N VAL A 137 -14.12 0.30 7.32
CA VAL A 137 -13.91 0.20 8.76
C VAL A 137 -15.21 -0.33 9.30
N GLU A 138 -15.25 -1.62 9.66
CA GLU A 138 -16.32 -2.09 10.55
C GLU A 138 -16.17 -1.29 11.84
N GLU A 139 -17.11 -0.38 12.09
CA GLU A 139 -17.34 0.10 13.45
C GLU A 139 -17.67 -1.15 14.25
N THR A 140 -16.70 -1.64 15.00
CA THR A 140 -16.98 -2.59 16.07
C THR A 140 -17.84 -1.79 17.02
N GLU A 141 -19.16 -1.99 16.95
CA GLU A 141 -20.02 -1.68 18.08
C GLU A 141 -19.37 -2.39 19.27
N GLU A 142 -18.69 -1.63 20.13
CA GLU A 142 -18.39 -2.10 21.47
C GLU A 142 -19.75 -2.44 22.09
N GLU A 143 -20.10 -3.72 22.03
CA GLU A 143 -21.19 -4.28 22.82
C GLU A 143 -20.95 -3.83 24.26
N GLN A 144 -21.90 -3.04 24.76
CA GLN A 144 -22.04 -2.72 26.16
C GLN A 144 -22.05 -4.03 26.95
N GLU A 145 -21.10 -4.18 27.89
CA GLU A 145 -21.29 -5.07 29.04
C GLU A 145 -21.11 -4.25 30.33
N ASP A 146 -22.29 -3.95 30.90
CA ASP A 146 -22.70 -3.67 32.30
C ASP A 146 -22.09 -2.52 33.12
#